data_AF-A0A928DTE9-F1
#
_entry.id   AF-A0A928DTE9-F1
#
_cell.length_a   1.000
_cell.length_b   1.000
_cell.length_c   1.000
_cell.angle_alpha   90.00
_cell.angle_beta   90.00
_cell.angle_gamma   90.00
#
_symmetry.space_group_name_H-M   'P 1'
#
loop_
_entity.id
_entity.type
_entity.pdbx_description
1 polymer ?
#
loop_
_entity_poly.entity_id
_entity_poly.type
_entity_poly.pdbx_seq_one_letter_code
_entity_poly.pdbx_strand_id
1 'polypeptide(L)'
;MDARFRIRKNPMTISLRSFIFSCIFAIFVCISASGAEYANPVVVVDGNGGAYWGSAADPCVVRAEDGSLYCFVTGRKVFRSEDGCRWNVVTEQLFPKPTWGNAYYGKPIKAEVWAPDVCKVNEKWIYYYSLSGWGMPCGIGYAVADEIGGPYQDMGPMFTCREIGIENCIDPQVIVEDDGSVFMVMGSFRGLYLIELTSDGLACRNGTAYQKEHKTLIAGYPGPWDGATYEGSWILKKDGFYYYFGSVGTCCERRRSTYHVRVARSKDIRGPYCGKDGVPLTEAGNGKTYGELVVHAGDSPAKQVFGPGHNSVLQDDAGEYWLCYHAYTDLDACRTRHFFLDRLLWDADGFPYVKDRHPSFQETLPGPQIRSFTE
;
A
#
# COMPACT_ATOMS: atom_id res chain seq x y z
N MET A 1 -67.16 31.51 42.47
CA MET A 1 -68.37 30.77 42.89
C MET A 1 -68.64 29.70 41.85
N ASP A 2 -68.83 28.43 42.13
CA ASP A 2 -68.41 27.53 43.21
C ASP A 2 -68.70 26.11 42.66
N ALA A 3 -68.22 25.10 43.37
CA ALA A 3 -68.74 23.73 43.36
C ALA A 3 -68.44 22.80 42.15
N ARG A 4 -67.47 21.91 42.41
CA ARG A 4 -67.49 20.50 41.99
C ARG A 4 -68.83 19.86 42.35
N PHE A 5 -69.35 18.91 41.57
CA PHE A 5 -69.91 17.66 42.11
C PHE A 5 -70.09 16.59 41.03
N ARG A 6 -70.16 15.35 41.51
CA ARG A 6 -69.80 14.08 40.87
C ARG A 6 -71.05 13.22 40.65
N ILE A 7 -70.94 12.32 39.66
CA ILE A 7 -71.57 10.99 39.53
C ILE A 7 -73.04 10.90 39.06
N ARG A 8 -73.25 10.20 37.95
CA ARG A 8 -74.15 9.04 37.87
C ARG A 8 -73.63 8.00 36.85
N LYS A 9 -73.59 6.74 37.31
CA LYS A 9 -73.25 5.53 36.54
C LYS A 9 -74.46 5.06 35.71
N ASN A 10 -74.14 4.11 34.82
CA ASN A 10 -74.94 2.97 34.31
C ASN A 10 -75.36 3.03 32.82
N PRO A 11 -75.47 1.86 32.15
CA PRO A 11 -74.45 1.43 31.19
C PRO A 11 -75.06 1.17 29.79
N MET A 12 -74.25 1.17 28.74
CA MET A 12 -74.70 0.62 27.46
C MET A 12 -73.54 0.09 26.61
N THR A 13 -73.55 -1.24 26.49
CA THR A 13 -73.05 -2.10 25.42
C THR A 13 -72.61 -1.40 24.13
N ILE A 14 -71.33 -1.62 23.75
CA ILE A 14 -70.89 -1.52 22.35
C ILE A 14 -69.99 -2.72 22.01
N SER A 15 -70.55 -3.56 21.16
CA SER A 15 -69.97 -4.38 20.09
C SER A 15 -68.46 -4.61 20.08
N LEU A 16 -68.08 -5.89 20.20
CA LEU A 16 -66.82 -6.48 19.77
C LEU A 16 -66.58 -6.17 18.27
N ARG A 17 -65.52 -5.43 17.94
CA ARG A 17 -64.92 -5.45 16.60
C ARG A 17 -63.42 -5.69 16.76
N SER A 18 -63.01 -6.82 16.21
CA SER A 18 -61.67 -7.37 16.19
C SER A 18 -60.66 -6.35 15.64
N PHE A 19 -59.62 -6.07 16.42
CA PHE A 19 -58.33 -5.62 15.91
C PHE A 19 -57.31 -6.68 16.28
N ILE A 20 -56.99 -7.55 15.33
CA ILE A 20 -55.82 -8.43 15.41
C ILE A 20 -54.62 -7.54 15.17
N PHE A 21 -53.92 -7.16 16.23
CA PHE A 21 -52.57 -6.63 16.14
C PHE A 21 -51.66 -7.82 15.85
N SER A 22 -51.29 -8.01 14.58
CA SER A 22 -50.22 -8.95 14.22
C SER A 22 -48.90 -8.33 14.64
N CYS A 23 -48.41 -8.71 15.82
CA CYS A 23 -47.02 -8.46 16.21
C CYS A 23 -46.11 -9.36 15.38
N ILE A 24 -45.70 -8.87 14.21
CA ILE A 24 -44.57 -9.44 13.49
C ILE A 24 -43.32 -9.07 14.30
N PHE A 25 -42.87 -9.99 15.15
CA PHE A 25 -41.51 -9.98 15.66
C PHE A 25 -40.60 -10.30 14.47
N ALA A 26 -40.07 -9.27 13.82
CA ALA A 26 -38.92 -9.43 12.95
C ALA A 26 -37.76 -9.81 13.85
N ILE A 27 -37.49 -11.12 13.96
CA ILE A 27 -36.23 -11.61 14.47
C ILE A 27 -35.20 -11.20 13.42
N PHE A 28 -34.56 -10.05 13.63
CA PHE A 28 -33.26 -9.79 13.03
C PHE A 28 -32.32 -10.82 13.64
N VAL A 29 -32.16 -11.94 12.94
CA VAL A 29 -30.94 -12.72 13.08
C VAL A 29 -29.85 -11.80 12.53
N CYS A 30 -29.17 -11.08 13.42
CA CYS A 30 -27.83 -10.61 13.11
C CYS A 30 -27.01 -11.88 12.89
N ILE A 31 -26.96 -12.32 11.64
CA ILE A 31 -25.83 -13.13 11.18
C ILE A 31 -24.68 -12.14 11.27
N SER A 32 -23.96 -12.15 12.40
CA SER A 32 -22.60 -11.66 12.40
C SER A 32 -21.89 -12.53 11.36
N ALA A 33 -21.65 -11.99 10.16
CA ALA A 33 -20.68 -12.58 9.27
C ALA A 33 -19.41 -12.72 10.13
N SER A 34 -19.01 -13.96 10.44
CA SER A 34 -17.69 -14.19 10.98
C SER A 34 -16.73 -13.65 9.92
N GLY A 35 -16.08 -12.52 10.20
CA GLY A 35 -15.14 -11.93 9.27
C GLY A 35 -14.10 -12.97 8.86
N ALA A 36 -13.60 -12.88 7.62
CA ALA A 36 -12.50 -13.73 7.19
C ALA A 36 -11.31 -13.54 8.14
N GLU A 37 -10.57 -14.62 8.39
CA GLU A 37 -9.40 -14.62 9.26
C GLU A 37 -8.12 -14.77 8.44
N TYR A 38 -7.05 -14.13 8.87
CA TYR A 38 -5.73 -14.26 8.27
C TYR A 38 -4.68 -14.60 9.32
N ALA A 39 -3.52 -15.06 8.84
CA ALA A 39 -2.31 -15.19 9.63
C ALA A 39 -1.13 -14.78 8.76
N ASN A 40 -0.10 -14.21 9.38
CA ASN A 40 1.13 -13.82 8.69
C ASN A 40 2.20 -14.92 8.74
N PRO A 41 2.99 -15.12 7.66
CA PRO A 41 2.81 -14.50 6.34
C PRO A 41 1.49 -14.92 5.68
N VAL A 42 0.92 -14.01 4.90
CA VAL A 42 -0.37 -14.20 4.23
C VAL A 42 -0.30 -15.41 3.30
N VAL A 43 -1.36 -16.22 3.30
CA VAL A 43 -1.44 -17.42 2.45
C VAL A 43 -1.66 -17.00 1.00
N VAL A 44 -0.66 -17.28 0.16
CA VAL A 44 -0.76 -17.20 -1.31
C VAL A 44 -0.81 -18.62 -1.87
N VAL A 45 -1.76 -18.89 -2.75
CA VAL A 45 -2.04 -20.21 -3.34
C VAL A 45 -1.59 -20.23 -4.80
N ASP A 46 -0.86 -21.26 -5.20
CA ASP A 46 -0.44 -21.45 -6.59
C ASP A 46 -1.55 -22.05 -7.47
N GLY A 47 -1.31 -22.13 -8.78
CA GLY A 47 -2.28 -22.70 -9.73
C GLY A 47 -2.61 -24.17 -9.55
N ASN A 48 -1.87 -24.90 -8.70
CA ASN A 48 -2.13 -26.30 -8.36
C ASN A 48 -2.86 -26.44 -7.02
N GLY A 49 -3.25 -25.34 -6.38
CA GLY A 49 -3.89 -25.33 -5.06
C GLY A 49 -2.90 -25.48 -3.89
N GLY A 50 -1.60 -25.47 -4.15
CA GLY A 50 -0.54 -25.54 -3.14
C GLY A 50 -0.15 -24.18 -2.58
N ALA A 51 0.68 -24.17 -1.54
CA ALA A 51 1.26 -22.93 -1.03
C ALA A 51 2.29 -22.36 -2.00
N TYR A 52 2.14 -21.07 -2.35
CA TYR A 52 3.09 -20.35 -3.18
C TYR A 52 4.32 -19.95 -2.35
N TRP A 53 5.50 -20.37 -2.81
CA TRP A 53 6.78 -20.10 -2.13
C TRP A 53 7.72 -19.18 -2.91
N GLY A 54 7.23 -18.56 -4.00
CA GLY A 54 7.99 -17.54 -4.70
C GLY A 54 8.01 -16.22 -3.92
N SER A 55 8.95 -15.35 -4.25
CA SER A 55 9.04 -14.04 -3.59
C SER A 55 7.84 -13.16 -3.93
N ALA A 56 7.22 -12.60 -2.90
CA ALA A 56 6.17 -11.58 -2.90
C ALA A 56 6.76 -10.23 -2.44
N ALA A 57 7.78 -9.79 -3.17
CA ALA A 57 8.56 -8.62 -2.82
C ALA A 57 7.90 -7.33 -3.27
N ASP A 58 8.00 -6.30 -2.44
CA ASP A 58 7.61 -4.93 -2.79
C ASP A 58 6.12 -4.83 -3.21
N PRO A 59 5.18 -5.25 -2.32
CA PRO A 59 3.76 -5.37 -2.67
C PRO A 59 3.05 -4.02 -2.81
N CYS A 60 2.45 -3.79 -3.97
CA CYS A 60 1.43 -2.77 -4.22
C CYS A 60 0.05 -3.43 -4.23
N VAL A 61 -0.75 -3.16 -3.19
CA VAL A 61 -2.12 -3.67 -3.08
C VAL A 61 -3.13 -2.63 -3.57
N VAL A 62 -4.00 -3.05 -4.48
CA VAL A 62 -4.95 -2.19 -5.18
C VAL A 62 -6.33 -2.85 -5.16
N ARG A 63 -7.37 -2.07 -4.88
CA ARG A 63 -8.76 -2.52 -4.99
C ARG A 63 -9.27 -2.32 -6.41
N ALA A 64 -9.82 -3.38 -6.99
CA ALA A 64 -10.47 -3.37 -8.29
C ALA A 64 -11.93 -2.87 -8.18
N GLU A 65 -12.53 -2.51 -9.32
CA GLU A 65 -13.91 -2.03 -9.38
C GLU A 65 -14.94 -3.08 -8.98
N ASP A 66 -14.61 -4.37 -9.12
CA ASP A 66 -15.43 -5.50 -8.67
C ASP A 66 -15.30 -5.79 -7.16
N GLY A 67 -14.53 -4.97 -6.43
CA GLY A 67 -14.28 -5.09 -5.00
C GLY A 67 -13.15 -6.05 -4.63
N SER A 68 -12.66 -6.85 -5.58
CA SER A 68 -11.53 -7.73 -5.35
C SER A 68 -10.23 -6.96 -5.18
N LEU A 69 -9.27 -7.56 -4.48
CA LEU A 69 -7.97 -6.99 -4.25
C LEU A 69 -6.92 -7.65 -5.15
N TYR A 70 -6.04 -6.84 -5.71
CA TYR A 70 -4.87 -7.25 -6.48
C TYR A 70 -3.61 -6.84 -5.72
N CYS A 71 -2.58 -7.70 -5.74
CA CYS A 71 -1.27 -7.44 -5.17
C CYS A 71 -0.23 -7.62 -6.26
N PHE A 72 0.37 -6.51 -6.69
CA PHE A 72 1.43 -6.46 -7.68
C PHE A 72 2.78 -6.44 -6.98
N VAL A 73 3.68 -7.33 -7.37
CA VAL A 73 4.98 -7.48 -6.73
C VAL A 73 6.12 -7.45 -7.75
N THR A 74 7.32 -7.20 -7.26
CA THR A 74 8.57 -7.30 -8.03
C THR A 74 8.61 -8.60 -8.83
N GLY A 75 8.98 -8.47 -10.11
CA GLY A 75 9.02 -9.57 -11.08
C GLY A 75 7.81 -9.66 -12.01
N ARG A 76 6.84 -8.74 -11.91
CA ARG A 76 5.57 -8.72 -12.69
C ARG A 76 4.64 -9.86 -12.31
N LYS A 77 4.63 -10.22 -11.04
CA LYS A 77 3.70 -11.22 -10.51
C LYS A 77 2.51 -10.51 -9.89
N VAL A 78 1.38 -11.19 -9.96
CA VAL A 78 0.10 -10.65 -9.50
C VAL A 78 -0.62 -11.72 -8.70
N PHE A 79 -1.06 -11.34 -7.52
CA PHE A 79 -1.95 -12.14 -6.68
C PHE A 79 -3.32 -11.46 -6.61
N ARG A 80 -4.39 -12.23 -6.43
CA ARG A 80 -5.75 -11.72 -6.26
C ARG A 80 -6.41 -12.34 -5.03
N SER A 81 -7.23 -11.56 -4.33
CA SER A 81 -8.01 -11.99 -3.19
C SER A 81 -9.40 -11.35 -3.20
N GLU A 82 -10.41 -12.10 -2.76
CA GLU A 82 -11.79 -11.59 -2.59
C GLU A 82 -12.04 -11.10 -1.15
N ASP A 83 -11.24 -11.56 -0.19
CA ASP A 83 -11.44 -11.34 1.25
C ASP A 83 -10.26 -10.63 1.93
N GLY A 84 -9.18 -10.36 1.19
CA GLY A 84 -7.91 -9.83 1.67
C GLY A 84 -7.10 -10.77 2.56
N CYS A 85 -7.61 -11.95 2.88
CA CYS A 85 -7.01 -12.92 3.81
C CYS A 85 -6.32 -14.07 3.07
N ARG A 86 -6.95 -14.57 2.01
CA ARG A 86 -6.41 -15.64 1.16
C ARG A 86 -6.22 -15.14 -0.26
N TRP A 87 -5.03 -15.34 -0.78
CA TRP A 87 -4.61 -14.83 -2.08
C TRP A 87 -4.32 -15.98 -3.03
N ASN A 88 -4.57 -15.78 -4.33
CA ASN A 88 -4.27 -16.74 -5.37
C ASN A 88 -3.34 -16.11 -6.41
N VAL A 89 -2.38 -16.86 -6.90
CA VAL A 89 -1.54 -16.42 -8.03
C VAL A 89 -2.41 -16.28 -9.27
N VAL A 90 -2.44 -15.07 -9.83
CA VAL A 90 -3.06 -14.79 -11.14
C VAL A 90 -2.07 -15.06 -12.25
N THR A 91 -0.86 -14.52 -12.12
CA THR A 91 0.23 -14.67 -13.08
C THR A 91 1.58 -14.39 -12.41
N GLU A 92 2.64 -14.99 -12.94
CA GLU A 92 4.02 -14.62 -12.58
C GLU A 92 4.72 -13.81 -13.68
N GLN A 93 4.01 -13.52 -14.77
CA GLN A 93 4.50 -12.80 -15.95
C GLN A 93 3.36 -11.97 -16.55
N LEU A 94 3.00 -10.87 -15.88
CA LEU A 94 1.90 -9.99 -16.32
C LEU A 94 2.08 -9.46 -17.74
N PHE A 95 3.33 -9.21 -18.14
CA PHE A 95 3.71 -8.80 -19.50
C PHE A 95 5.16 -9.18 -19.81
N PRO A 96 5.56 -9.23 -21.10
CA PRO A 96 6.93 -9.53 -21.51
C PRO A 96 7.97 -8.60 -20.85
N LYS A 97 9.20 -9.08 -20.66
CA LYS A 97 10.22 -8.28 -19.96
C LYS A 97 10.64 -7.09 -20.83
N PRO A 98 10.55 -5.84 -20.33
CA PRO A 98 11.00 -4.68 -21.07
C PRO A 98 12.48 -4.78 -21.42
N THR A 99 12.83 -4.35 -22.63
CA THR A 99 14.21 -4.41 -23.16
C THR A 99 14.79 -3.03 -23.45
N TRP A 100 14.06 -1.95 -23.19
CA TRP A 100 14.49 -0.58 -23.49
C TRP A 100 15.79 -0.19 -22.79
N GLY A 101 16.10 -0.79 -21.63
CA GLY A 101 17.39 -0.62 -20.99
C GLY A 101 18.55 -1.07 -21.88
N ASN A 102 18.40 -2.15 -22.66
CA ASN A 102 19.45 -2.59 -23.59
C ASN A 102 19.71 -1.54 -24.67
N ALA A 103 18.65 -0.92 -25.20
CA ALA A 103 18.75 0.12 -26.22
C ALA A 103 19.46 1.37 -25.65
N TYR A 104 19.09 1.79 -24.44
CA TYR A 104 19.68 2.96 -23.80
C TYR A 104 21.18 2.77 -23.50
N TYR A 105 21.58 1.59 -23.02
CA TYR A 105 22.99 1.31 -22.66
C TYR A 105 23.81 0.68 -23.78
N GLY A 106 23.21 0.43 -24.95
CA GLY A 106 23.86 -0.17 -26.12
C GLY A 106 24.38 -1.59 -25.89
N LYS A 107 23.90 -2.29 -24.85
CA LYS A 107 24.31 -3.66 -24.49
C LYS A 107 23.26 -4.35 -23.64
N PRO A 108 23.18 -5.69 -23.64
CA PRO A 108 22.34 -6.42 -22.71
C PRO A 108 22.62 -6.05 -21.25
N ILE A 109 21.56 -5.71 -20.50
CA ILE A 109 21.62 -5.44 -19.07
C ILE A 109 20.86 -6.54 -18.31
N LYS A 110 21.37 -6.92 -17.13
CA LYS A 110 20.72 -7.87 -16.22
C LYS A 110 19.77 -7.14 -15.25
N ALA A 111 19.01 -6.18 -15.77
CA ALA A 111 17.98 -5.50 -14.99
C ALA A 111 16.73 -6.37 -14.88
N GLU A 112 15.96 -6.21 -13.82
CA GLU A 112 14.67 -6.81 -13.60
C GLU A 112 13.61 -5.71 -13.38
N VAL A 113 12.34 -6.11 -13.39
CA VAL A 113 11.21 -5.21 -13.12
C VAL A 113 10.94 -5.23 -11.62
N TRP A 114 11.22 -4.12 -10.93
CA TRP A 114 11.13 -3.98 -9.48
C TRP A 114 10.04 -3.01 -9.06
N ALA A 115 9.50 -3.26 -7.86
CA ALA A 115 8.70 -2.34 -7.05
C ALA A 115 7.65 -1.58 -7.86
N PRO A 116 6.62 -2.29 -8.36
CA PRO A 116 5.61 -1.62 -9.14
C PRO A 116 4.67 -0.80 -8.26
N ASP A 117 4.11 0.24 -8.86
CA ASP A 117 2.87 0.83 -8.40
C ASP A 117 1.82 0.74 -9.51
N VAL A 118 0.58 0.43 -9.12
CA VAL A 118 -0.53 0.26 -10.05
C VAL A 118 -1.67 1.13 -9.60
N CYS A 119 -2.09 2.05 -10.47
CA CYS A 119 -3.25 2.87 -10.21
C CYS A 119 -4.05 3.07 -11.50
N LYS A 120 -5.32 3.48 -11.32
CA LYS A 120 -6.17 3.90 -12.43
C LYS A 120 -6.03 5.41 -12.58
N VAL A 121 -5.58 5.85 -13.75
CA VAL A 121 -5.56 7.27 -14.13
C VAL A 121 -6.47 7.44 -15.34
N ASN A 122 -7.52 8.24 -15.18
CA ASN A 122 -8.65 8.29 -16.11
C ASN A 122 -9.26 6.89 -16.33
N GLU A 123 -9.35 6.42 -17.58
CA GLU A 123 -9.96 5.13 -17.92
C GLU A 123 -8.94 3.98 -18.02
N LYS A 124 -7.65 4.23 -17.79
CA LYS A 124 -6.59 3.22 -17.96
C LYS A 124 -5.99 2.79 -16.63
N TRP A 125 -5.71 1.50 -16.51
CA TRP A 125 -4.82 0.96 -15.48
C TRP A 125 -3.38 1.13 -15.93
N ILE A 126 -2.54 1.68 -15.07
CA ILE A 126 -1.14 1.94 -15.37
C ILE A 126 -0.28 1.23 -14.34
N TYR A 127 0.63 0.39 -14.82
CA TYR A 127 1.66 -0.30 -14.04
C TYR A 127 2.96 0.47 -14.21
N TYR A 128 3.31 1.31 -13.23
CA TYR A 128 4.60 2.00 -13.15
C TYR A 128 5.62 1.07 -12.54
N TYR A 129 6.83 1.03 -13.08
CA TYR A 129 7.84 0.09 -12.62
C TYR A 129 9.26 0.61 -12.73
N SER A 130 10.14 0.06 -11.90
CA SER A 130 11.57 0.26 -12.02
C SER A 130 12.18 -0.80 -12.92
N LEU A 131 12.93 -0.43 -13.96
CA LEU A 131 13.84 -1.36 -14.64
C LEU A 131 15.23 -1.15 -14.06
N SER A 132 15.66 -2.03 -13.16
CA SER A 132 16.88 -1.82 -12.39
C SER A 132 17.61 -3.12 -12.05
N GLY A 133 18.86 -2.98 -11.64
CA GLY A 133 19.75 -4.04 -11.17
C GLY A 133 20.80 -3.47 -10.21
N TRP A 134 21.39 -4.30 -9.36
CA TRP A 134 22.38 -3.84 -8.39
C TRP A 134 23.59 -3.18 -9.06
N GLY A 135 23.78 -1.87 -8.83
CA GLY A 135 24.85 -1.08 -9.46
C GLY A 135 24.69 -0.94 -10.97
N MET A 136 23.48 -1.12 -11.50
CA MET A 136 23.17 -1.09 -12.91
C MET A 136 22.33 0.13 -13.28
N PRO A 137 22.30 0.47 -14.58
CA PRO A 137 21.13 1.08 -15.22
C PRO A 137 19.81 1.07 -14.44
N CYS A 138 19.27 2.26 -14.14
CA CYS A 138 18.00 2.46 -13.43
C CYS A 138 17.13 3.51 -14.14
N GLY A 139 15.82 3.32 -14.07
CA GLY A 139 14.82 4.23 -14.60
C GLY A 139 13.41 3.70 -14.39
N ILE A 140 12.44 4.57 -14.60
CA ILE A 140 11.02 4.24 -14.46
C ILE A 140 10.41 4.09 -15.84
N GLY A 141 9.77 2.94 -16.06
CA GLY A 141 8.91 2.68 -17.21
C GLY A 141 7.48 2.49 -16.77
N TYR A 142 6.58 2.35 -17.73
CA TYR A 142 5.19 2.04 -17.45
C TYR A 142 4.58 1.13 -18.50
N ALA A 143 3.54 0.41 -18.11
CA ALA A 143 2.69 -0.39 -18.98
C ALA A 143 1.23 -0.03 -18.75
N VAL A 144 0.38 -0.15 -19.78
CA VAL A 144 -1.03 0.24 -19.72
C VAL A 144 -1.96 -0.93 -20.02
N ALA A 145 -3.13 -0.96 -19.37
CA ALA A 145 -4.20 -1.92 -19.60
C ALA A 145 -5.58 -1.27 -19.48
N ASP A 146 -6.58 -1.87 -20.12
CA ASP A 146 -7.99 -1.52 -19.92
C ASP A 146 -8.57 -2.12 -18.63
N GLU A 147 -8.06 -3.27 -18.22
CA GLU A 147 -8.47 -4.00 -17.02
C GLU A 147 -7.29 -4.18 -16.07
N ILE A 148 -7.55 -4.15 -14.76
CA ILE A 148 -6.51 -4.26 -13.72
C ILE A 148 -5.71 -5.57 -13.84
N GLY A 149 -6.36 -6.65 -14.28
CA GLY A 149 -5.77 -7.96 -14.52
C GLY A 149 -4.95 -8.06 -15.81
N GLY A 150 -4.95 -7.02 -16.64
CA GLY A 150 -4.29 -6.98 -17.95
C GLY A 150 -5.18 -7.47 -19.10
N PRO A 151 -4.59 -7.71 -20.29
CA PRO A 151 -3.15 -7.68 -20.57
C PRO A 151 -2.57 -6.27 -20.51
N TYR A 152 -1.35 -6.15 -19.98
CA TYR A 152 -0.60 -4.89 -19.98
C TYR A 152 0.32 -4.80 -21.21
N GLN A 153 0.30 -3.63 -21.86
CA GLN A 153 1.25 -3.28 -22.92
C GLN A 153 2.35 -2.39 -22.35
N ASP A 154 3.61 -2.86 -22.42
CA ASP A 154 4.77 -2.04 -22.06
C ASP A 154 4.92 -0.85 -23.02
N MET A 155 5.01 0.35 -22.45
CA MET A 155 5.15 1.61 -23.20
C MET A 155 6.58 2.13 -23.20
N GLY A 156 7.50 1.42 -22.54
CA GLY A 156 8.91 1.78 -22.45
C GLY A 156 9.21 2.71 -21.26
N PRO A 157 10.36 3.41 -21.30
CA PRO A 157 10.76 4.28 -20.20
C PRO A 157 9.94 5.57 -20.21
N MET A 158 9.47 6.00 -19.03
CA MET A 158 9.06 7.38 -18.82
C MET A 158 10.30 8.28 -18.75
N PHE A 159 11.34 7.83 -18.04
CA PHE A 159 12.67 8.44 -18.01
C PHE A 159 13.68 7.51 -17.32
N THR A 160 14.95 7.80 -17.54
CA THR A 160 16.09 7.19 -16.83
C THR A 160 16.55 8.05 -15.65
N CYS A 161 17.30 7.45 -14.71
CA CYS A 161 18.01 8.14 -13.63
C CYS A 161 18.75 9.40 -14.11
N ARG A 162 19.41 9.31 -15.28
CA ARG A 162 20.18 10.41 -15.88
C ARG A 162 19.31 11.55 -16.40
N GLU A 163 18.20 11.21 -17.04
CA GLU A 163 17.30 12.19 -17.67
C GLU A 163 16.55 13.01 -16.61
N ILE A 164 16.06 12.36 -15.55
CA ILE A 164 15.38 13.05 -14.43
C ILE A 164 16.36 13.63 -13.40
N GLY A 165 17.62 13.19 -13.43
CA GLY A 165 18.68 13.66 -12.53
C GLY A 165 18.47 13.24 -11.08
N ILE A 166 18.14 11.96 -10.87
CA ILE A 166 18.01 11.30 -9.57
C ILE A 166 18.96 10.10 -9.57
N GLU A 167 19.83 9.99 -8.56
CA GLU A 167 20.93 9.01 -8.55
C GLU A 167 20.44 7.57 -8.58
N ASN A 168 19.40 7.25 -7.81
CA ASN A 168 18.76 5.95 -7.77
C ASN A 168 17.24 6.14 -7.90
N CYS A 169 16.79 6.22 -9.15
CA CYS A 169 15.42 6.47 -9.59
C CYS A 169 14.69 5.12 -9.76
N ILE A 170 14.16 4.62 -8.65
CA ILE A 170 13.35 3.40 -8.55
C ILE A 170 12.18 3.65 -7.58
N ASP A 171 11.39 2.61 -7.34
CA ASP A 171 10.29 2.57 -6.38
C ASP A 171 9.25 3.69 -6.58
N PRO A 172 8.61 3.78 -7.76
CA PRO A 172 7.53 4.73 -7.98
C PRO A 172 6.34 4.45 -7.06
N GLN A 173 5.69 5.52 -6.62
CA GLN A 173 4.27 5.53 -6.29
C GLN A 173 3.62 6.76 -6.95
N VAL A 174 2.46 6.58 -7.57
CA VAL A 174 1.68 7.63 -8.21
C VAL A 174 0.47 8.00 -7.36
N ILE A 175 0.28 9.30 -7.16
CA ILE A 175 -0.80 9.89 -6.39
C ILE A 175 -1.65 10.73 -7.34
N VAL A 176 -2.95 10.43 -7.41
CA VAL A 176 -3.93 11.24 -8.14
C VAL A 176 -4.70 12.07 -7.11
N GLU A 177 -4.58 13.39 -7.16
CA GLU A 177 -5.28 14.31 -6.28
C GLU A 177 -6.72 14.55 -6.72
N ASP A 178 -7.55 15.01 -5.79
CA ASP A 178 -8.98 15.33 -6.02
C ASP A 178 -9.17 16.44 -7.09
N ASP A 179 -8.16 17.29 -7.29
CA ASP A 179 -8.16 18.34 -8.32
C ASP A 179 -7.69 17.83 -9.71
N GLY A 180 -7.37 16.55 -9.83
CA GLY A 180 -6.87 15.91 -11.05
C GLY A 180 -5.36 16.06 -11.28
N SER A 181 -4.62 16.71 -10.37
CA SER A 181 -3.16 16.72 -10.41
C SER A 181 -2.61 15.33 -10.15
N VAL A 182 -1.59 14.93 -10.92
CA VAL A 182 -0.95 13.62 -10.79
C VAL A 182 0.49 13.81 -10.38
N PHE A 183 0.89 13.17 -9.29
CA PHE A 183 2.25 13.21 -8.75
C PHE A 183 2.87 11.83 -8.78
N MET A 184 4.19 11.77 -8.89
CA MET A 184 4.97 10.56 -8.66
C MET A 184 6.01 10.84 -7.58
N VAL A 185 6.02 10.03 -6.53
CA VAL A 185 7.13 9.94 -5.57
C VAL A 185 8.01 8.76 -5.95
N MET A 186 9.32 8.91 -5.79
CA MET A 186 10.30 7.89 -6.16
C MET A 186 11.66 8.14 -5.51
N GLY A 187 12.54 7.15 -5.60
CA GLY A 187 13.91 7.21 -5.14
C GLY A 187 14.24 6.08 -4.16
N SER A 188 15.53 5.81 -3.97
CA SER A 188 15.98 4.85 -2.95
C SER A 188 17.35 5.25 -2.40
N PHE A 189 17.37 5.49 -1.09
CA PHE A 189 18.53 5.79 -0.22
C PHE A 189 19.44 6.97 -0.60
N ARG A 190 19.11 7.71 -1.65
CA ARG A 190 19.93 8.77 -2.26
C ARG A 190 19.11 10.03 -2.54
N GLY A 191 18.12 10.26 -1.69
CA GLY A 191 17.11 11.29 -1.82
C GLY A 191 15.84 10.77 -2.49
N LEU A 192 14.70 11.14 -1.93
CA LEU A 192 13.37 10.76 -2.38
C LEU A 192 12.67 12.00 -2.90
N TYR A 193 12.20 11.94 -4.14
CA TYR A 193 11.73 13.10 -4.88
C TYR A 193 10.29 12.94 -5.31
N LEU A 194 9.57 14.05 -5.28
CA LEU A 194 8.25 14.21 -5.87
C LEU A 194 8.37 14.97 -7.19
N ILE A 195 7.71 14.47 -8.23
CA ILE A 195 7.55 15.13 -9.53
C ILE A 195 6.07 15.20 -9.91
N GLU A 196 5.74 16.08 -10.85
CA GLU A 196 4.42 16.15 -11.45
C GLU A 196 4.37 15.41 -12.79
N LEU A 197 3.29 14.66 -12.99
CA LEU A 197 2.95 14.00 -14.25
C LEU A 197 1.86 14.78 -15.00
N THR A 198 1.71 14.50 -16.28
CA THR A 198 0.54 14.90 -17.06
C THR A 198 -0.75 14.32 -16.44
N SER A 199 -1.90 14.93 -16.74
CA SER A 199 -3.20 14.51 -16.17
C SER A 199 -3.64 13.09 -16.58
N ASP A 200 -3.01 12.51 -17.61
CA ASP A 200 -3.17 11.10 -17.98
C ASP A 200 -2.14 10.17 -17.31
N GLY A 201 -1.19 10.73 -16.56
CA GLY A 201 -0.13 9.99 -15.87
C GLY A 201 0.94 9.39 -16.79
N LEU A 202 0.92 9.68 -18.10
CA LEU A 202 1.77 8.98 -19.08
C LEU A 202 3.11 9.68 -19.36
N ALA A 203 3.30 10.91 -18.88
CA ALA A 203 4.54 11.66 -19.04
C ALA A 203 4.80 12.63 -17.90
N CYS A 204 6.03 13.13 -17.78
CA CYS A 204 6.36 14.26 -16.91
C CYS A 204 5.61 15.53 -17.34
N ARG A 205 4.94 16.21 -16.40
CA ARG A 205 4.33 17.51 -16.67
C ARG A 205 5.40 18.51 -17.10
N ASN A 206 5.16 19.22 -18.20
CA ASN A 206 6.12 20.14 -18.84
C ASN A 206 7.43 19.47 -19.32
N GLY A 207 7.48 18.14 -19.36
CA GLY A 207 8.63 17.35 -19.82
C GLY A 207 9.67 17.03 -18.76
N THR A 208 10.46 15.99 -19.01
CA THR A 208 11.45 15.45 -18.07
C THR A 208 12.54 16.45 -17.70
N ALA A 209 12.98 17.31 -18.63
CA ALA A 209 13.98 18.34 -18.35
C ALA A 209 13.46 19.38 -17.35
N TYR A 210 12.19 19.80 -17.48
CA TYR A 210 11.57 20.69 -16.52
C TYR A 210 11.46 20.03 -15.14
N GLN A 211 10.94 18.79 -15.07
CA GLN A 211 10.84 18.08 -13.79
C GLN A 211 12.21 17.82 -13.15
N LYS A 212 13.27 17.60 -13.93
CA LYS A 212 14.63 17.49 -13.39
C LYS A 212 15.06 18.73 -12.61
N GLU A 213 14.68 19.92 -13.06
CA GLU A 213 15.03 21.20 -12.43
C GLU A 213 14.06 21.57 -11.30
N HIS A 214 12.83 21.06 -11.31
CA HIS A 214 11.74 21.46 -10.40
C HIS A 214 11.26 20.35 -9.45
N LYS A 215 11.86 19.16 -9.49
CA LYS A 215 11.56 18.07 -8.56
C LYS A 215 11.75 18.52 -7.11
N THR A 216 10.88 18.06 -6.22
CA THR A 216 10.95 18.39 -4.80
C THR A 216 11.58 17.23 -4.03
N LEU A 217 12.66 17.47 -3.30
CA LEU A 217 13.18 16.49 -2.34
C LEU A 217 12.27 16.48 -1.10
N ILE A 218 11.67 15.32 -0.79
CA ILE A 218 10.70 15.19 0.31
C ILE A 218 11.20 14.36 1.49
N ALA A 219 12.21 13.50 1.28
CA ALA A 219 12.84 12.70 2.33
C ALA A 219 14.28 12.32 1.96
N GLY A 220 15.11 12.10 2.98
CA GLY A 220 16.54 11.83 2.81
C GLY A 220 17.29 12.98 2.16
N TYR A 221 18.48 12.71 1.64
CA TYR A 221 19.32 13.72 0.99
C TYR A 221 19.97 13.17 -0.29
N PRO A 222 20.32 14.03 -1.26
CA PRO A 222 21.06 13.63 -2.45
C PRO A 222 22.49 13.21 -2.05
N GLY A 223 22.93 12.01 -2.46
CA GLY A 223 24.29 11.56 -2.21
C GLY A 223 24.49 10.06 -2.23
N PRO A 224 25.58 9.54 -1.63
CA PRO A 224 25.85 8.11 -1.58
C PRO A 224 24.73 7.37 -0.87
N TRP A 225 24.66 6.05 -1.10
CA TRP A 225 23.75 5.19 -0.36
C TRP A 225 23.97 5.34 1.14
N ASP A 226 22.90 5.60 1.87
CA ASP A 226 22.90 5.70 3.33
C ASP A 226 21.67 4.99 3.89
N GLY A 227 21.90 3.88 4.60
CA GLY A 227 20.84 3.08 5.21
C GLY A 227 20.04 3.77 6.32
N ALA A 228 20.44 4.97 6.75
CA ALA A 228 19.64 5.83 7.64
C ALA A 228 18.58 6.66 6.89
N THR A 229 18.64 6.68 5.56
CA THR A 229 17.63 7.27 4.67
C THR A 229 16.60 6.22 4.23
N TYR A 230 15.76 6.54 3.25
CA TYR A 230 14.54 5.78 2.96
C TYR A 230 14.52 5.20 1.53
N GLU A 231 13.75 4.15 1.33
CA GLU A 231 13.27 3.67 0.02
C GLU A 231 11.84 3.12 0.11
N GLY A 232 11.26 2.64 -1.00
CA GLY A 232 9.89 2.10 -1.01
C GLY A 232 8.86 3.15 -0.56
N SER A 233 8.88 4.31 -1.23
CA SER A 233 8.06 5.48 -0.85
C SER A 233 6.57 5.20 -1.03
N TRP A 234 5.76 5.56 -0.04
CA TRP A 234 4.30 5.51 -0.14
C TRP A 234 3.66 6.71 0.56
N ILE A 235 2.87 7.50 -0.16
CA ILE A 235 2.12 8.63 0.39
C ILE A 235 0.64 8.26 0.51
N LEU A 236 0.09 8.42 1.72
CA LEU A 236 -1.33 8.28 2.02
C LEU A 236 -1.93 9.64 2.39
N LYS A 237 -3.00 10.05 1.70
CA LYS A 237 -3.80 11.22 2.09
C LYS A 237 -4.89 10.81 3.09
N LYS A 238 -4.91 11.39 4.28
CA LYS A 238 -5.92 11.13 5.33
C LYS A 238 -6.11 12.34 6.24
N ASP A 239 -7.36 12.71 6.50
CA ASP A 239 -7.75 13.79 7.44
C ASP A 239 -7.00 15.11 7.23
N GLY A 240 -6.80 15.51 5.97
CA GLY A 240 -6.11 16.76 5.63
C GLY A 240 -4.57 16.71 5.76
N PHE A 241 -4.00 15.52 5.96
CA PHE A 241 -2.56 15.28 5.96
C PHE A 241 -2.15 14.31 4.87
N TYR A 242 -0.92 14.47 4.40
CA TYR A 242 -0.17 13.48 3.64
C TYR A 242 0.77 12.75 4.60
N TYR A 243 0.67 11.44 4.68
CA TYR A 243 1.55 10.56 5.44
C TYR A 243 2.53 9.90 4.48
N TYR A 244 3.80 10.27 4.56
CA TYR A 244 4.87 9.60 3.84
C TYR A 244 5.39 8.43 4.67
N PHE A 245 5.28 7.24 4.11
CA PHE A 245 5.94 6.03 4.58
C PHE A 245 7.21 5.80 3.76
N GLY A 246 8.27 5.40 4.45
CA GLY A 246 9.53 5.02 3.82
C GLY A 246 10.24 3.98 4.67
N SER A 247 10.88 3.03 4.02
CA SER A 247 11.59 1.95 4.70
C SER A 247 13.08 2.24 4.83
N VAL A 248 13.64 1.92 5.99
CA VAL A 248 15.01 2.28 6.41
C VAL A 248 15.79 1.01 6.72
N GLY A 249 17.10 1.01 6.50
CA GLY A 249 17.96 -0.16 6.73
C GLY A 249 18.05 -1.08 5.52
N THR A 250 18.45 -2.34 5.74
CA THR A 250 18.74 -3.30 4.65
C THR A 250 17.58 -4.27 4.42
N CYS A 251 16.97 -4.26 3.23
CA CYS A 251 15.86 -5.14 2.84
C CYS A 251 16.26 -6.60 2.62
N CYS A 252 17.46 -6.82 2.08
CA CYS A 252 17.73 -7.96 1.20
C CYS A 252 18.89 -8.83 1.69
N GLU A 253 19.05 -8.91 3.01
CA GLU A 253 20.14 -9.62 3.69
C GLU A 253 19.64 -10.85 4.48
N ARG A 254 18.45 -11.36 4.14
CA ARG A 254 17.80 -12.50 4.80
C ARG A 254 17.65 -12.24 6.30
N ARG A 255 18.17 -13.13 7.16
CA ARG A 255 18.19 -12.97 8.63
C ARG A 255 18.90 -11.71 9.14
N ARG A 256 19.80 -11.13 8.34
CA ARG A 256 20.55 -9.92 8.71
C ARG A 256 19.86 -8.62 8.29
N SER A 257 18.71 -8.72 7.61
CA SER A 257 17.96 -7.55 7.16
C SER A 257 17.55 -6.69 8.35
N THR A 258 17.88 -5.41 8.29
CA THR A 258 17.56 -4.40 9.31
C THR A 258 16.37 -3.52 8.92
N TYR A 259 15.73 -3.85 7.80
CA TYR A 259 14.61 -3.12 7.23
C TYR A 259 13.47 -2.91 8.23
N HIS A 260 12.93 -1.69 8.25
CA HIS A 260 11.77 -1.30 9.05
C HIS A 260 11.09 -0.07 8.42
N VAL A 261 9.80 0.11 8.66
CA VAL A 261 9.03 1.22 8.09
C VAL A 261 8.94 2.39 9.06
N ARG A 262 9.20 3.60 8.55
CA ARG A 262 9.02 4.88 9.24
C ARG A 262 7.92 5.69 8.57
N VAL A 263 7.27 6.58 9.33
CA VAL A 263 6.24 7.50 8.83
C VAL A 263 6.45 8.92 9.33
N ALA A 264 6.18 9.88 8.46
CA ALA A 264 6.08 11.30 8.79
C ALA A 264 4.87 11.91 8.07
N ARG A 265 4.42 13.09 8.49
CA ARG A 265 3.29 13.76 7.82
C ARG A 265 3.55 15.21 7.48
N SER A 266 2.81 15.71 6.48
CA SER A 266 2.78 17.09 6.03
C SER A 266 1.34 17.51 5.70
N LYS A 267 1.06 18.81 5.68
CA LYS A 267 -0.20 19.36 5.11
C LYS A 267 -0.09 19.66 3.61
N ASP A 268 1.12 19.62 3.07
CA ASP A 268 1.43 19.80 1.65
C ASP A 268 2.11 18.53 1.15
N ILE A 269 1.66 17.98 0.01
CA ILE A 269 2.26 16.79 -0.63
C ILE A 269 3.76 16.98 -0.92
N ARG A 270 4.20 18.23 -1.10
CA ARG A 270 5.62 18.61 -1.29
C ARG A 270 6.43 18.66 0.01
N GLY A 271 5.80 18.39 1.16
CA GLY A 271 6.44 18.45 2.47
C GLY A 271 6.47 19.87 3.07
N PRO A 272 7.32 20.12 4.08
CA PRO A 272 8.19 19.15 4.72
C PRO A 272 7.40 18.08 5.47
N TYR A 273 7.81 16.82 5.32
CA TYR A 273 7.28 15.72 6.12
C TYR A 273 8.05 15.63 7.44
N CYS A 274 7.35 15.73 8.57
CA CYS A 274 7.97 15.66 9.90
C CYS A 274 7.34 14.57 10.77
N GLY A 275 8.16 13.98 11.65
CA GLY A 275 7.70 13.17 12.77
C GLY A 275 7.22 14.04 13.94
N LYS A 276 7.04 13.44 15.12
CA LYS A 276 6.61 14.16 16.33
C LYS A 276 7.67 15.12 16.86
N ASP A 277 8.94 14.84 16.58
CA ASP A 277 10.08 15.69 16.92
C ASP A 277 10.13 16.99 16.08
N GLY A 278 9.29 17.11 15.05
CA GLY A 278 9.24 18.25 14.16
C GLY A 278 10.40 18.33 13.16
N VAL A 279 11.29 17.32 13.12
CA VAL A 279 12.44 17.32 12.22
C VAL A 279 12.02 16.83 10.83
N PRO A 280 12.31 17.59 9.76
CA PRO A 280 12.00 17.16 8.40
C PRO A 280 12.74 15.88 8.02
N LEU A 281 12.09 14.98 7.29
CA LEU A 281 12.73 13.76 6.77
C LEU A 281 13.90 14.05 5.83
N THR A 282 13.98 15.25 5.27
CA THR A 282 15.11 15.71 4.43
C THR A 282 16.40 15.93 5.21
N GLU A 283 16.34 15.98 6.54
CA GLU A 283 17.52 16.07 7.42
C GLU A 283 18.10 14.68 7.74
N ALA A 284 17.40 13.60 7.36
CA ALA A 284 17.88 12.23 7.60
C ALA A 284 19.16 11.93 6.82
N GLY A 285 19.97 11.03 7.34
CA GLY A 285 21.28 10.69 6.81
C GLY A 285 22.39 10.82 7.85
N ASN A 286 23.62 10.46 7.47
CA ASN A 286 24.80 10.43 8.33
C ASN A 286 24.53 9.67 9.66
N GLY A 287 23.83 8.54 9.56
CA GLY A 287 23.47 7.69 10.71
C GLY A 287 22.26 8.17 11.53
N LYS A 288 21.52 9.18 11.07
CA LYS A 288 20.29 9.65 11.72
C LYS A 288 19.06 9.37 10.85
N THR A 289 18.06 8.76 11.46
CA THR A 289 16.75 8.50 10.85
C THR A 289 15.68 9.24 11.64
N TYR A 290 14.71 9.83 10.94
CA TYR A 290 13.58 10.56 11.52
C TYR A 290 12.25 9.89 11.17
N GLY A 291 11.16 10.40 11.73
CA GLY A 291 9.83 9.82 11.59
C GLY A 291 9.52 8.72 12.60
N GLU A 292 8.23 8.47 12.77
CA GLU A 292 7.71 7.52 13.74
C GLU A 292 7.87 6.08 13.23
N LEU A 293 8.17 5.15 14.13
CA LEU A 293 8.29 3.73 13.80
C LEU A 293 6.91 3.12 13.58
N VAL A 294 6.69 2.54 12.39
CA VAL A 294 5.44 1.87 12.02
C VAL A 294 5.53 0.38 12.32
N VAL A 295 6.53 -0.31 11.75
CA VAL A 295 6.79 -1.74 11.93
C VAL A 295 8.28 -2.04 11.90
N HIS A 296 8.76 -2.88 12.82
CA HIS A 296 10.10 -3.48 12.79
C HIS A 296 10.09 -4.93 13.27
N ALA A 297 11.14 -5.68 12.93
CA ALA A 297 11.27 -7.08 13.31
C ALA A 297 11.58 -7.33 14.80
N GLY A 298 11.85 -6.28 15.58
CA GLY A 298 12.45 -6.40 16.92
C GLY A 298 13.94 -6.74 16.90
N ASP A 299 14.59 -6.65 18.06
CA ASP A 299 16.04 -6.87 18.20
C ASP A 299 16.39 -8.26 18.78
N SER A 300 15.38 -9.06 19.14
CA SER A 300 15.59 -10.39 19.70
C SER A 300 16.29 -11.31 18.68
N PRO A 301 17.33 -12.06 19.08
CA PRO A 301 17.92 -13.08 18.22
C PRO A 301 16.98 -14.26 17.94
N ALA A 302 15.90 -14.41 18.74
CA ALA A 302 14.89 -15.44 18.57
C ALA A 302 13.71 -15.01 17.67
N LYS A 303 13.74 -13.80 17.11
CA LYS A 303 12.72 -13.34 16.16
C LYS A 303 12.67 -14.25 14.94
N GLN A 304 11.47 -14.46 14.40
CA GLN A 304 11.23 -15.35 13.25
C GLN A 304 10.90 -14.59 11.96
N VAL A 305 10.76 -13.27 12.05
CA VAL A 305 10.51 -12.35 10.94
C VAL A 305 11.68 -11.38 10.84
N PHE A 306 12.11 -11.04 9.62
CA PHE A 306 13.28 -10.21 9.38
C PHE A 306 13.02 -9.22 8.25
N GLY A 307 13.46 -7.97 8.45
CA GLY A 307 13.38 -6.91 7.46
C GLY A 307 11.96 -6.61 6.93
N PRO A 308 10.94 -6.36 7.78
CA PRO A 308 9.64 -5.91 7.30
C PRO A 308 9.74 -4.53 6.65
N GLY A 309 9.27 -4.39 5.41
CA GLY A 309 9.21 -3.08 4.75
C GLY A 309 8.76 -3.12 3.30
N HIS A 310 9.02 -2.01 2.60
CA HIS A 310 8.50 -1.67 1.27
C HIS A 310 6.98 -1.86 1.23
N ASN A 311 6.27 -0.98 1.92
CA ASN A 311 4.85 -1.13 2.11
C ASN A 311 4.03 -0.42 1.03
N SER A 312 2.82 -0.94 0.81
CA SER A 312 1.66 -0.16 0.39
C SER A 312 0.65 -0.07 1.54
N VAL A 313 -0.43 0.69 1.35
CA VAL A 313 -1.53 0.79 2.32
C VAL A 313 -2.85 0.53 1.63
N LEU A 314 -3.63 -0.40 2.17
CA LEU A 314 -5.00 -0.70 1.77
C LEU A 314 -5.98 -0.04 2.76
N GLN A 315 -7.08 0.52 2.27
CA GLN A 315 -8.24 0.85 3.10
C GLN A 315 -9.36 -0.17 2.82
N ASP A 316 -9.95 -0.74 3.87
CA ASP A 316 -11.04 -1.69 3.76
C ASP A 316 -12.43 -1.00 3.78
N ASP A 317 -13.51 -1.77 3.62
CA ASP A 317 -14.87 -1.22 3.56
C ASP A 317 -15.42 -0.74 4.91
N ALA A 318 -14.72 -1.03 6.01
CA ALA A 318 -14.99 -0.43 7.32
C ALA A 318 -14.30 0.94 7.48
N GLY A 319 -13.48 1.34 6.51
CA GLY A 319 -12.65 2.54 6.56
C GLY A 319 -11.35 2.34 7.34
N GLU A 320 -11.00 1.09 7.70
CA GLU A 320 -9.79 0.75 8.42
C GLU A 320 -8.61 0.62 7.46
N TYR A 321 -7.42 1.01 7.92
CA TYR A 321 -6.21 0.96 7.11
C TYR A 321 -5.37 -0.26 7.46
N TRP A 322 -4.73 -0.83 6.45
CA TRP A 322 -3.93 -2.04 6.55
C TRP A 322 -2.58 -1.81 5.86
N LEU A 323 -1.50 -2.11 6.57
CA LEU A 323 -0.15 -2.10 6.04
C LEU A 323 0.09 -3.39 5.28
N CYS A 324 0.37 -3.27 3.98
CA CYS A 324 0.69 -4.38 3.10
C CYS A 324 2.19 -4.31 2.81
N TYR A 325 2.99 -5.30 3.23
CA TYR A 325 4.45 -5.22 3.15
C TYR A 325 5.06 -6.60 2.96
N HIS A 326 6.38 -6.69 2.80
CA HIS A 326 7.07 -7.96 2.74
C HIS A 326 8.03 -8.15 3.91
N ALA A 327 8.34 -9.39 4.25
CA ALA A 327 9.41 -9.74 5.17
C ALA A 327 10.02 -11.12 4.86
N TYR A 328 11.25 -11.36 5.31
CA TYR A 328 11.81 -12.72 5.38
C TYR A 328 11.29 -13.44 6.62
N THR A 329 11.20 -14.77 6.54
CA THR A 329 10.81 -15.59 7.69
C THR A 329 11.66 -16.86 7.81
N ASP A 330 11.64 -17.47 8.99
CA ASP A 330 12.28 -18.77 9.19
C ASP A 330 11.51 -19.95 8.60
N LEU A 331 10.25 -19.76 8.20
CA LEU A 331 9.38 -20.81 7.64
C LEU A 331 9.95 -21.41 6.35
N ASP A 332 10.68 -20.61 5.57
CA ASP A 332 11.35 -21.05 4.35
C ASP A 332 12.87 -20.86 4.41
N ALA A 333 13.44 -20.79 5.61
CA ALA A 333 14.85 -20.50 5.87
C ALA A 333 15.33 -19.18 5.23
N CYS A 334 14.47 -18.16 5.22
CA CYS A 334 14.70 -16.85 4.61
C CYS A 334 15.11 -16.94 3.13
N ARG A 335 14.51 -17.86 2.38
CA ARG A 335 14.80 -18.05 0.96
C ARG A 335 14.15 -16.96 0.12
N THR A 336 12.90 -16.62 0.42
CA THR A 336 12.13 -15.57 -0.28
C THR A 336 11.54 -14.55 0.69
N ARG A 337 11.12 -13.41 0.14
CA ARG A 337 10.33 -12.42 0.87
C ARG A 337 8.86 -12.81 0.74
N HIS A 338 8.16 -12.91 1.86
CA HIS A 338 6.74 -13.29 1.93
C HIS A 338 5.88 -12.06 2.10
N PHE A 339 4.62 -12.16 1.65
CA PHE A 339 3.63 -11.10 1.81
C PHE A 339 3.09 -11.09 3.25
N PHE A 340 3.03 -9.89 3.83
CA PHE A 340 2.51 -9.64 5.16
C PHE A 340 1.42 -8.57 5.10
N LEU A 341 0.46 -8.68 6.02
CA LEU A 341 -0.65 -7.76 6.18
C LEU A 341 -0.83 -7.48 7.68
N ASP A 342 -0.89 -6.23 8.10
CA ASP A 342 -1.25 -5.90 9.49
C ASP A 342 -2.07 -4.61 9.56
N ARG A 343 -3.10 -4.59 10.43
CA ARG A 343 -3.93 -3.40 10.61
C ARG A 343 -3.09 -2.23 11.14
N LEU A 344 -3.25 -1.06 10.52
CA LEU A 344 -2.72 0.20 11.02
C LEU A 344 -3.63 0.75 12.11
N LEU A 345 -3.06 0.86 13.30
CA LEU A 345 -3.60 1.61 14.43
C LEU A 345 -3.07 3.04 14.39
N TRP A 346 -3.76 3.96 15.05
CA TRP A 346 -3.40 5.38 15.11
C TRP A 346 -3.20 5.79 16.55
N ASP A 347 -2.06 6.41 16.86
CA ASP A 347 -1.79 6.86 18.22
C ASP A 347 -2.50 8.19 18.52
N ALA A 348 -2.36 8.68 19.76
CA ALA A 348 -3.02 9.90 20.21
C ALA A 348 -2.60 11.16 19.44
N ASP A 349 -1.43 11.16 18.78
CA ASP A 349 -0.93 12.27 17.96
C ASP A 349 -1.32 12.11 16.47
N GLY A 350 -1.98 11.01 16.13
CA GLY A 350 -2.44 10.66 14.79
C GLY A 350 -1.32 10.12 13.90
N PHE A 351 -0.32 9.42 14.44
CA PHE A 351 0.65 8.67 13.65
C PHE A 351 0.29 7.18 13.56
N PRO A 352 0.41 6.57 12.38
CA PRO A 352 0.04 5.18 12.18
C PRO A 352 1.14 4.21 12.64
N TYR A 353 0.75 3.05 13.17
CA TYR A 353 1.63 1.97 13.59
C TYR A 353 0.91 0.61 13.53
N VAL A 354 1.63 -0.49 13.34
CA VAL A 354 1.04 -1.83 13.55
C VAL A 354 1.06 -2.18 15.03
N LYS A 355 0.23 -3.11 15.50
CA LYS A 355 0.17 -3.49 16.92
C LYS A 355 1.57 -3.81 17.47
N ASP A 356 1.91 -3.23 18.61
CA ASP A 356 3.22 -3.33 19.26
C ASP A 356 4.42 -2.92 18.39
N ARG A 357 4.18 -2.31 17.22
CA ARG A 357 5.16 -2.02 16.16
C ARG A 357 5.86 -3.25 15.59
N HIS A 358 5.31 -4.45 15.79
CA HIS A 358 5.87 -5.70 15.28
C HIS A 358 4.91 -6.37 14.29
N PRO A 359 5.43 -7.11 13.29
CA PRO A 359 4.59 -7.99 12.49
C PRO A 359 3.81 -8.96 13.37
N SER A 360 2.52 -9.15 13.09
CA SER A 360 1.87 -10.38 13.55
C SER A 360 2.55 -11.59 12.87
N PHE A 361 2.57 -12.74 13.54
CA PHE A 361 3.23 -13.92 12.98
C PHE A 361 2.62 -15.22 13.52
N GLN A 362 2.06 -16.02 12.60
CA GLN A 362 1.41 -17.32 12.86
C GLN A 362 0.24 -17.30 13.86
N GLU A 363 -0.22 -16.12 14.26
CA GLU A 363 -1.48 -15.92 14.99
C GLU A 363 -2.64 -15.71 14.01
N THR A 364 -3.80 -16.28 14.34
CA THR A 364 -5.04 -16.09 13.58
C THR A 364 -5.73 -14.82 14.06
N LEU A 365 -5.92 -13.86 13.15
CA LEU A 365 -6.50 -12.55 13.43
C LEU A 365 -7.68 -12.26 12.50
N PRO A 366 -8.65 -11.45 12.93
CA PRO A 366 -9.68 -10.93 12.03
C PRO A 366 -9.03 -10.13 10.90
N GLY A 367 -9.39 -10.43 9.64
CA GLY A 367 -8.86 -9.77 8.46
C GLY A 367 -9.62 -8.51 8.05
N PRO A 368 -9.20 -7.91 6.92
CA PRO A 368 -9.85 -6.72 6.36
C PRO A 368 -11.30 -7.01 5.96
N GLN A 369 -12.17 -6.01 6.12
CA GLN A 369 -13.54 -6.11 5.64
C GLN A 369 -13.61 -5.80 4.15
N ILE A 370 -13.70 -6.85 3.33
CA ILE A 370 -13.86 -6.74 1.88
C ILE A 370 -15.25 -7.23 1.49
N ARG A 371 -16.10 -6.32 1.01
CA ARG A 371 -17.39 -6.61 0.39
C ARG A 371 -17.14 -6.91 -1.07
N SER A 372 -17.57 -8.08 -1.52
CA SER A 372 -17.72 -8.32 -2.95
C SER A 372 -18.99 -7.61 -3.44
N PHE A 373 -18.96 -7.02 -4.64
CA PHE A 373 -20.18 -6.45 -5.26
C PHE A 373 -21.12 -7.53 -5.85
N THR A 374 -20.96 -8.78 -5.42
CA THR A 374 -21.74 -9.94 -5.89
C THR A 374 -22.89 -10.33 -4.96
N GLU A 375 -23.22 -9.51 -3.96
CA GLU A 375 -24.42 -9.65 -3.11
C GLU A 375 -25.55 -8.68 -3.47
#